data_AF-A0A359EDN1-F1
#
_entry.id   AF-A0A359EDN1-F1
#
_cell.length_a   1.000
_cell.length_b   1.000
_cell.length_c   1.000
_cell.angle_alpha   90.00
_cell.angle_beta   90.00
_cell.angle_gamma   90.00
#
_symmetry.space_group_name_H-M   'P 1'
#
loop_
_entity.id
_entity.type
_entity.pdbx_description
1 polymer ?
#
loop_
_entity_poly.entity_id
_entity_poly.type
_entity_poly.pdbx_seq_one_letter_code
_entity_poly.pdbx_strand_id
1 'polypeptide(L)'
;MNTLLITGLFFVFIFLFGFWVSRAGKPYNTLLFTIHKLVGLATGIYLIVSIYHAHQAASFSPLQIMVISLTVLIFICLVAAGGLLSIAAEGGLKKASPSTLTVIEQIHKIFPYLAVLATAATLYLLLFQQA
;
A
#
# COMPACT_ATOMS: atom_id res chain seq x y z
N MET A 1 -9.61 13.19 13.22
CA MET A 1 -10.76 12.55 12.55
C MET A 1 -10.59 12.49 11.02
N ASN A 2 -10.31 13.61 10.35
CA ASN A 2 -10.23 13.67 8.87
C ASN A 2 -9.21 12.68 8.25
N THR A 3 -8.04 12.49 8.88
CA THR A 3 -7.01 11.56 8.40
C THR A 3 -7.48 10.11 8.29
N LEU A 4 -8.27 9.64 9.25
CA LEU A 4 -8.82 8.27 9.23
C LEU A 4 -9.81 8.11 8.07
N LEU A 5 -10.71 9.07 7.88
CA LEU A 5 -11.71 9.03 6.82
C LEU A 5 -11.07 9.08 5.43
N ILE A 6 -10.13 10.01 5.22
CA ILE A 6 -9.40 10.16 3.95
C ILE A 6 -8.61 8.88 3.64
N THR A 7 -7.89 8.34 4.63
CA THR A 7 -7.12 7.11 4.46
C THR A 7 -8.03 5.91 4.17
N GLY A 8 -9.17 5.81 4.85
CA GLY A 8 -10.17 4.77 4.58
C GLY A 8 -10.71 4.83 3.16
N LEU A 9 -11.07 6.03 2.67
CA LEU A 9 -11.50 6.24 1.30
C LEU A 9 -10.42 5.85 0.28
N PHE A 10 -9.16 6.18 0.55
CA PHE A 10 -8.05 5.75 -0.29
C PHE A 10 -7.96 4.23 -0.40
N PHE A 11 -8.02 3.49 0.71
CA PHE A 11 -8.02 2.03 0.66
C PHE A 11 -9.22 1.49 -0.11
N VAL A 12 -10.42 2.03 0.11
CA VAL A 12 -11.62 1.64 -0.65
C VAL A 12 -11.39 1.78 -2.16
N PHE A 13 -10.84 2.92 -2.61
CA PHE A 13 -10.52 3.10 -4.03
C PHE A 13 -9.41 2.16 -4.51
N ILE A 14 -8.34 1.95 -3.74
CA ILE A 14 -7.28 0.99 -4.08
C ILE A 14 -7.87 -0.39 -4.33
N PHE A 15 -8.71 -0.90 -3.41
CA PHE A 15 -9.36 -2.20 -3.55
C PHE A 15 -10.32 -2.24 -4.73
N LEU A 16 -11.20 -1.24 -4.87
CA LEU A 16 -12.15 -1.17 -5.99
C LEU A 16 -11.45 -1.27 -7.34
N PHE A 17 -10.46 -0.40 -7.58
CA PHE A 17 -9.73 -0.41 -8.84
C PHE A 17 -8.81 -1.63 -8.98
N GLY A 18 -8.22 -2.13 -7.88
CA GLY A 18 -7.40 -3.34 -7.90
C GLY A 18 -8.18 -4.59 -8.30
N PHE A 19 -9.37 -4.78 -7.72
CA PHE A 19 -10.28 -5.86 -8.10
C PHE A 19 -10.78 -5.70 -9.54
N TRP A 20 -11.08 -4.47 -9.96
CA TRP A 20 -11.53 -4.22 -11.33
C TRP A 20 -10.44 -4.51 -12.37
N VAL A 21 -9.19 -4.09 -12.12
CA VAL A 21 -8.04 -4.45 -12.96
C VAL A 21 -7.87 -5.97 -13.03
N SER A 22 -7.98 -6.67 -11.89
CA SER A 22 -7.88 -8.14 -11.87
C SER A 22 -8.98 -8.82 -12.67
N ARG A 23 -10.20 -8.28 -12.69
CA ARG A 23 -11.33 -8.84 -13.46
C ARG A 23 -11.25 -8.54 -14.96
N ALA A 24 -10.67 -7.40 -15.33
CA ALA A 24 -10.50 -7.02 -16.74
C ALA A 24 -9.50 -7.93 -17.49
N GLY A 25 -8.65 -8.67 -16.76
CA GLY A 25 -7.69 -9.59 -17.35
C GLY A 25 -6.46 -8.89 -17.93
N LYS A 26 -5.61 -9.68 -18.62
CA LYS A 26 -4.40 -9.19 -19.29
C LYS A 26 -4.64 -9.15 -20.82
N PRO A 27 -4.13 -8.15 -21.55
CA PRO A 27 -3.37 -7.00 -21.06
C PRO A 27 -4.22 -6.06 -20.21
N TYR A 28 -3.63 -5.44 -19.18
CA TYR A 28 -4.37 -4.60 -18.25
C TYR A 28 -4.96 -3.37 -18.96
N ASN A 29 -6.20 -3.01 -18.62
CA ASN A 29 -6.76 -1.74 -19.05
C ASN A 29 -5.91 -0.58 -18.51
N THR A 30 -5.29 0.20 -19.39
CA THR A 30 -4.32 1.26 -19.05
C THR A 30 -4.91 2.31 -18.10
N LEU A 31 -6.18 2.68 -18.26
CA LEU A 31 -6.82 3.69 -17.43
C LEU A 31 -7.04 3.16 -16.00
N LEU A 32 -7.69 2.00 -15.87
CA LEU A 32 -7.96 1.39 -14.56
C LEU A 32 -6.66 1.11 -13.79
N PHE A 33 -5.65 0.61 -14.49
CA PHE A 33 -4.35 0.31 -13.93
C PHE A 33 -3.59 1.57 -13.49
N THR A 34 -3.61 2.63 -14.30
CA THR A 34 -3.02 3.92 -13.95
C THR A 34 -3.70 4.52 -12.72
N ILE A 35 -5.04 4.51 -12.68
CA ILE A 35 -5.79 5.02 -11.52
C ILE A 35 -5.42 4.24 -10.26
N HIS A 36 -5.42 2.90 -10.29
CA HIS A 36 -5.03 2.08 -9.15
C HIS A 36 -3.64 2.44 -8.60
N LYS A 37 -2.65 2.60 -9.49
CA LYS A 37 -1.28 2.98 -9.11
C LYS A 37 -1.20 4.39 -8.54
N LEU A 38 -1.86 5.37 -9.16
CA LEU A 38 -1.84 6.75 -8.70
C LEU A 38 -2.54 6.91 -7.36
N VAL A 39 -3.65 6.22 -7.13
CA VAL A 39 -4.31 6.19 -5.81
C VAL A 39 -3.39 5.54 -4.78
N GLY A 40 -2.73 4.42 -5.10
CA GLY A 40 -1.75 3.79 -4.22
C GLY A 40 -0.59 4.72 -3.85
N LEU A 41 -0.03 5.43 -4.83
CA LEU A 41 1.03 6.42 -4.61
C LEU A 41 0.54 7.60 -3.77
N ALA A 42 -0.62 8.16 -4.09
CA ALA A 42 -1.22 9.26 -3.34
C ALA A 42 -1.48 8.87 -1.88
N THR A 43 -1.89 7.64 -1.63
CA THR A 43 -2.08 7.10 -0.28
C THR A 43 -0.76 7.07 0.49
N GLY A 44 0.32 6.58 -0.13
CA GLY A 44 1.65 6.57 0.49
C GLY A 44 2.16 7.98 0.81
N ILE A 45 2.06 8.92 -0.15
CA ILE A 45 2.45 10.32 0.05
C ILE A 45 1.63 10.95 1.18
N TYR A 46 0.31 10.76 1.17
CA TYR A 46 -0.57 11.29 2.19
C TYR A 46 -0.23 10.79 3.60
N LEU A 47 0.07 9.49 3.73
CA LEU A 47 0.49 8.90 5.01
C LEU A 47 1.85 9.44 5.46
N ILE A 48 2.82 9.59 4.56
CA ILE A 48 4.13 10.20 4.88
C ILE A 48 3.95 11.62 5.42
N VAL A 49 3.17 12.45 4.73
CA VAL A 49 2.88 13.84 5.17
C VAL A 49 2.16 13.84 6.53
N SER A 50 1.20 12.93 6.72
CA SER A 50 0.46 12.81 7.99
C SER A 50 1.39 12.42 9.15
N ILE A 51 2.30 11.47 8.92
CA ILE A 51 3.32 11.05 9.89
C ILE A 51 4.29 12.21 10.17
N TYR A 52 4.76 12.92 9.15
CA TYR A 52 5.64 14.07 9.32
C TYR A 52 5.00 15.15 10.19
N HIS A 53 3.75 15.52 9.93
CA HIS A 53 3.03 16.49 10.76
C HIS A 53 2.81 15.98 12.19
N ALA A 54 2.53 14.69 12.38
CA ALA A 54 2.43 14.10 13.72
C ALA A 54 3.77 14.20 14.48
N HIS A 55 4.90 13.99 13.80
CA HIS A 55 6.22 14.12 14.41
C HIS A 55 6.54 15.58 14.79
N GLN A 56 6.13 16.53 13.98
CA GLN A 56 6.31 17.95 14.28
C GLN A 56 5.50 18.41 15.50
N ALA A 57 4.39 17.73 15.80
CA ALA A 57 3.57 18.01 16.98
C ALA A 57 4.14 17.39 18.26
N ALA A 58 4.67 16.17 18.17
CA ALA A 58 5.31 15.47 19.29
C ALA A 58 6.37 14.47 18.79
N SER A 59 7.42 14.26 19.59
CA SER A 59 8.42 13.23 19.27
C SER A 59 7.81 11.83 19.36
N PHE A 60 8.28 10.93 18.49
CA PHE A 60 7.78 9.55 18.48
C PHE A 60 8.47 8.70 19.54
N SER A 61 7.66 7.89 20.23
CA SER A 61 8.15 6.80 21.07
C SER A 61 8.76 5.67 20.23
N PRO A 62 9.61 4.81 20.82
CA PRO A 62 10.17 3.65 20.12
C PRO A 62 9.11 2.71 19.53
N LEU A 63 7.97 2.53 20.21
CA LEU A 63 6.84 1.73 19.72
C LEU A 63 6.24 2.32 18.44
N GLN A 64 6.01 3.63 18.41
CA GLN A 64 5.49 4.32 17.21
C GLN A 64 6.47 4.18 16.05
N ILE A 65 7.78 4.38 16.28
CA ILE A 65 8.81 4.21 15.24
C ILE A 65 8.80 2.78 14.68
N MET A 66 8.71 1.77 15.54
CA MET A 66 8.65 0.36 15.12
C MET A 66 7.42 0.10 14.22
N VAL A 67 6.23 0.54 14.65
CA VAL A 67 4.98 0.31 13.91
C VAL A 67 4.94 1.09 12.59
N ILE A 68 5.46 2.32 12.56
CA ILE A 68 5.64 3.09 11.32
C ILE A 68 6.59 2.36 10.37
N SER A 69 7.72 1.88 10.86
CA SER A 69 8.72 1.17 10.05
C SER A 69 8.16 -0.11 9.44
N LEU A 70 7.40 -0.88 10.22
CA LEU A 70 6.70 -2.08 9.73
C LEU A 70 5.68 -1.72 8.64
N THR A 71 4.91 -0.65 8.85
CA THR A 71 3.93 -0.16 7.87
C THR A 71 4.61 0.23 6.56
N VAL A 72 5.70 1.00 6.63
CA VAL A 72 6.50 1.40 5.46
C VAL A 72 7.02 0.17 4.71
N LEU A 73 7.56 -0.82 5.42
CA LEU A 73 8.06 -2.05 4.81
C LEU A 73 6.95 -2.82 4.05
N ILE A 74 5.76 -2.92 4.64
CA ILE A 74 4.60 -3.55 3.98
C ILE A 74 4.24 -2.81 2.68
N PHE A 75 4.21 -1.47 2.70
CA PHE A 75 3.96 -0.68 1.50
C PHE A 75 5.04 -0.85 0.43
N ILE A 76 6.32 -0.91 0.82
CA ILE A 76 7.42 -1.18 -0.12
C ILE A 76 7.22 -2.53 -0.80
N CYS A 77 6.92 -3.58 -0.03
CA CYS A 77 6.62 -4.90 -0.57
C CYS A 77 5.44 -4.88 -1.55
N LEU A 78 4.37 -4.14 -1.24
CA LEU A 78 3.19 -4.02 -2.10
C LEU A 78 3.48 -3.31 -3.42
N VAL A 79 4.17 -2.18 -3.37
CA VAL A 79 4.53 -1.38 -4.55
C VAL A 79 5.50 -2.17 -5.43
N ALA A 80 6.50 -2.82 -4.83
CA ALA A 80 7.43 -3.66 -5.55
C ALA A 80 6.72 -4.86 -6.21
N ALA A 81 5.85 -5.56 -5.47
CA ALA A 81 5.11 -6.69 -6.01
C ALA A 81 4.18 -6.28 -7.16
N GLY A 82 3.42 -5.18 -7.00
CA GLY A 82 2.58 -4.63 -8.06
C GLY A 82 3.38 -4.23 -9.31
N GLY A 83 4.55 -3.62 -9.11
CA GLY A 83 5.49 -3.28 -10.19
C GLY A 83 6.01 -4.51 -10.92
N LEU A 84 6.45 -5.55 -10.20
CA LEU A 84 6.92 -6.79 -10.79
C LEU A 84 5.82 -7.54 -11.56
N LEU A 85 4.59 -7.58 -11.03
CA LEU A 85 3.44 -8.16 -11.74
C LEU A 85 3.09 -7.39 -13.01
N SER A 86 3.32 -6.07 -13.02
CA SER A 86 3.16 -5.23 -14.20
C SER A 86 4.15 -5.65 -15.29
N ILE A 87 5.43 -5.72 -14.94
CA ILE A 87 6.52 -6.12 -15.85
C ILE A 87 6.29 -7.54 -16.38
N ALA A 88 5.88 -8.48 -15.51
CA ALA A 88 5.56 -9.84 -15.93
C ALA A 88 4.39 -9.89 -16.93
N ALA A 89 3.35 -9.05 -16.73
CA ALA A 89 2.19 -9.01 -17.62
C ALA A 89 2.53 -8.50 -19.03
N GLU A 90 3.59 -7.69 -19.17
CA GLU A 90 4.10 -7.17 -20.45
C GLU A 90 5.15 -8.09 -21.10
N GLY A 91 5.33 -9.31 -20.59
CA GLY A 91 6.28 -10.30 -21.13
C GLY A 91 7.72 -10.15 -20.61
N GLY A 92 7.94 -9.32 -19.58
CA GLY A 92 9.19 -9.25 -18.84
C GLY A 92 9.38 -10.42 -17.87
N LEU A 93 10.45 -10.38 -17.05
CA LEU A 93 10.78 -11.40 -16.03
C LEU A 93 10.87 -12.84 -16.56
N LYS A 94 11.30 -13.03 -17.82
CA LYS A 94 11.39 -14.36 -18.49
C LYS A 94 12.23 -15.42 -17.75
N LYS A 95 13.12 -15.00 -16.84
CA LYS A 95 13.95 -15.90 -16.02
C LYS A 95 13.36 -16.22 -14.64
N ALA A 96 12.26 -15.58 -14.25
CA ALA A 96 11.62 -15.84 -12.98
C ALA A 96 10.95 -17.22 -13.00
N SER A 97 11.16 -18.01 -11.96
CA SER A 97 10.49 -19.30 -11.81
C SER A 97 8.98 -19.09 -11.59
N PRO A 98 8.13 -20.08 -11.94
CA PRO A 98 6.70 -20.02 -11.63
C PRO A 98 6.43 -19.80 -10.13
N SER A 99 7.21 -20.45 -9.25
CA SER A 99 7.10 -20.27 -7.80
C SER A 99 7.39 -18.84 -7.35
N THR A 100 8.37 -18.17 -7.96
CA THR A 100 8.68 -16.76 -7.66
C THR A 100 7.52 -15.86 -8.05
N LEU A 101 6.93 -16.05 -9.23
CA LEU A 101 5.78 -15.28 -9.69
C LEU A 101 4.56 -15.49 -8.80
N THR A 102 4.32 -16.73 -8.35
CA THR A 102 3.25 -17.05 -7.38
C THR A 102 3.47 -16.30 -6.06
N VAL A 103 4.69 -16.27 -5.52
CA VAL A 103 4.98 -15.52 -4.28
C VAL A 103 4.71 -14.04 -4.46
N ILE A 104 5.16 -13.44 -5.57
CA ILE A 104 4.90 -12.02 -5.87
C ILE A 104 3.39 -11.75 -5.96
N GLU A 105 2.64 -12.64 -6.60
CA GLU A 105 1.18 -12.55 -6.70
C GLU A 105 0.50 -12.67 -5.33
N GLN A 106 0.94 -13.60 -4.48
CA GLN A 106 0.42 -13.78 -3.13
C GLN A 106 0.70 -12.55 -2.26
N ILE A 107 1.90 -11.97 -2.35
CA ILE A 107 2.23 -10.71 -1.67
C ILE A 107 1.23 -9.63 -2.10
N HIS A 108 1.03 -9.41 -3.40
CA HIS A 108 0.14 -8.36 -3.88
C HIS A 108 -1.36 -8.62 -3.58
N LYS A 109 -1.75 -9.87 -3.30
CA LYS A 109 -3.12 -10.24 -2.90
C LYS A 109 -3.36 -10.18 -1.39
N ILE A 110 -2.39 -10.58 -0.57
CA ILE A 110 -2.54 -10.72 0.89
C ILE A 110 -2.09 -9.46 1.62
N PHE A 111 -0.96 -8.86 1.21
CA PHE A 111 -0.41 -7.70 1.91
C PHE A 111 -1.31 -6.46 1.90
N PRO A 112 -2.26 -6.22 0.96
CA PRO A 112 -3.14 -5.06 1.06
C PRO A 112 -3.96 -5.07 2.36
N TYR A 113 -4.39 -6.25 2.84
CA TYR A 113 -5.10 -6.37 4.11
C TYR A 113 -4.18 -6.07 5.30
N LEU A 114 -2.94 -6.55 5.25
CA LEU A 114 -1.93 -6.21 6.26
C LEU A 114 -1.61 -4.70 6.27
N ALA A 115 -1.58 -4.07 5.10
CA ALA A 115 -1.36 -2.63 4.98
C ALA A 115 -2.49 -1.82 5.62
N VAL A 116 -3.76 -2.24 5.47
CA VAL A 116 -4.89 -1.62 6.16
C VAL A 116 -4.72 -1.72 7.67
N LEU A 117 -4.44 -2.93 8.19
CA LEU A 117 -4.27 -3.15 9.63
C LEU A 117 -3.08 -2.36 10.20
N ALA A 118 -1.94 -2.41 9.51
CA ALA A 118 -0.74 -1.68 9.91
C ALA A 118 -0.96 -0.17 9.89
N THR A 119 -1.62 0.36 8.85
CA THR A 119 -1.98 1.78 8.77
C THR A 119 -2.95 2.19 9.87
N ALA A 120 -3.96 1.37 10.15
CA ALA A 120 -4.90 1.63 11.24
C ALA A 120 -4.18 1.66 12.59
N ALA A 121 -3.26 0.73 12.85
CA ALA A 121 -2.44 0.70 14.06
C ALA A 121 -1.53 1.95 14.15
N THR A 122 -0.85 2.33 13.06
CA THR A 122 -0.04 3.56 13.00
C THR A 122 -0.88 4.79 13.31
N LEU A 123 -2.00 4.98 12.61
CA LEU A 123 -2.85 6.16 12.83
C LEU A 123 -3.48 6.16 14.23
N TYR A 124 -3.83 5.00 14.78
CA TYR A 124 -4.32 4.91 16.14
C TYR A 124 -3.28 5.41 17.16
N LEU A 125 -2.05 4.89 17.08
CA LEU A 125 -0.96 5.29 17.97
C LEU A 125 -0.59 6.77 17.80
N LEU A 126 -0.64 7.30 16.59
CA LEU A 126 -0.31 8.69 16.32
C LEU A 126 -1.40 9.69 16.72
N LEU A 127 -2.67 9.30 16.67
CA LEU A 127 -3.80 10.22 16.90
C LEU A 127 -4.37 10.14 18.32
N PHE A 128 -4.26 8.99 18.99
CA PHE A 128 -4.92 8.75 20.28
C PHE A 128 -3.95 8.39 21.40
N GLN A 129 -2.69 8.09 21.08
CA GLN A 129 -1.70 7.67 22.06
C GLN A 129 -0.38 8.44 21.90
N GLN A 130 -0.49 9.76 21.99
CA GLN A 130 0.67 10.63 22.16
C GLN A 130 1.00 10.69 23.65
N ALA A 131 2.24 10.33 24.01
CA ALA A 131 2.75 10.36 25.38
C ALA A 131 3.26 11.76 25.74
#